data_AF-A0A962YQS5-F1
#
_entry.id   AF-A0A962YQS5-F1
#
_cell.length_a   1.000
_cell.length_b   1.000
_cell.length_c   1.000
_cell.angle_alpha   90.00
_cell.angle_beta   90.00
_cell.angle_gamma   90.00
#
_symmetry.space_group_name_H-M   'P 1'
#
loop_
_entity.id
_entity.type
_entity.pdbx_description
1 polymer ?
#
loop_
_entity_poly.entity_id
_entity_poly.type
_entity_poly.pdbx_seq_one_letter_code
_entity_poly.pdbx_strand_id
1 'polypeptide(L)'
;ANPNRVASGQIYNIGNPRNNLSVRELATRMLDLAAEYPEYRGNAAKVRLVETTAQDYYGQGYQDVQQRVPRIANTCADLDWRPKVTMDEALRKIFEAYRTHIIDAGDLVD
;
A
#
# COMPACT_ATOMS: atom_id res chain seq x y z
N ALA A 1 8.68 25.05 -13.36
CA ALA A 1 8.90 23.99 -12.34
C ALA A 1 9.49 24.64 -11.09
N ASN A 2 8.94 24.36 -9.91
CA ASN A 2 9.26 25.00 -8.61
C ASN A 2 9.16 26.56 -8.60
N PRO A 3 7.95 27.13 -8.77
CA PRO A 3 7.73 28.56 -8.63
C PRO A 3 8.27 29.09 -7.29
N ASN A 4 8.94 30.25 -7.30
CA ASN A 4 9.50 30.90 -6.11
C ASN A 4 10.49 30.05 -5.29
N ARG A 5 10.99 28.94 -5.87
CA ARG A 5 11.90 28.01 -5.19
C ARG A 5 11.33 27.39 -3.90
N VAL A 6 10.00 27.31 -3.75
CA VAL A 6 9.34 26.81 -2.52
C VAL A 6 9.81 25.41 -2.10
N ALA A 7 10.21 24.56 -3.04
CA ALA A 7 10.72 23.22 -2.75
C ALA A 7 12.24 23.14 -2.53
N SER A 8 13.00 24.22 -2.74
CA SER A 8 14.46 24.19 -2.63
C SER A 8 14.93 23.99 -1.17
N GLY A 9 15.73 22.94 -0.94
CA GLY A 9 16.30 22.64 0.39
C GLY A 9 15.31 22.02 1.38
N GLN A 10 14.10 21.66 0.93
CA GLN A 10 13.06 21.08 1.77
C GLN A 10 13.06 19.55 1.71
N ILE A 11 12.59 18.92 2.77
CA ILE A 11 12.31 17.48 2.86
C ILE A 11 10.81 17.30 3.01
N TYR A 12 10.19 16.59 2.07
CA TYR A 12 8.75 16.36 2.05
C TYR A 12 8.42 14.88 2.23
N ASN A 13 7.53 14.59 3.18
CA ASN A 13 6.86 13.30 3.21
C ASN A 13 5.71 13.31 2.20
N ILE A 14 5.64 12.29 1.36
CA ILE A 14 4.53 12.06 0.43
C ILE A 14 3.84 10.77 0.86
N GLY A 15 2.64 10.90 1.43
CA GLY A 15 1.85 9.77 1.85
C GLY A 15 0.51 10.20 2.41
N ASN A 16 -0.40 9.24 2.59
CA ASN A 16 -1.72 9.50 3.16
C ASN A 16 -1.78 9.03 4.62
N PRO A 17 -1.68 9.93 5.62
CA PRO A 17 -1.71 9.54 7.02
C PRO A 17 -3.05 8.93 7.46
N ARG A 18 -4.11 9.06 6.65
CA ARG A 18 -5.41 8.41 6.90
C ARG A 18 -5.45 6.95 6.42
N ASN A 19 -4.59 6.57 5.49
CA ASN A 19 -4.50 5.20 4.99
C ASN A 19 -3.55 4.38 5.89
N ASN A 20 -3.78 4.41 7.21
CA ASN A 20 -2.94 3.74 8.20
C ASN A 20 -3.60 2.42 8.63
N LEU A 21 -3.15 1.31 8.03
CA LEU A 21 -3.59 -0.04 8.34
C LEU A 21 -2.39 -0.87 8.83
N SER A 22 -2.65 -1.82 9.73
CA SER A 22 -1.73 -2.91 9.98
C SER A 22 -1.60 -3.82 8.76
N VAL A 23 -0.53 -4.61 8.70
CA VAL A 23 -0.32 -5.60 7.63
C VAL A 23 -1.47 -6.62 7.59
N ARG A 24 -2.00 -7.02 8.77
CA ARG A 24 -3.14 -7.94 8.86
C ARG A 24 -4.43 -7.33 8.30
N GLU A 25 -4.71 -6.07 8.62
CA GLU A 25 -5.89 -5.36 8.09
C GLU A 25 -5.76 -5.18 6.57
N LEU A 26 -4.58 -4.84 6.07
CA LEU A 26 -4.32 -4.74 4.63
C LEU A 26 -4.56 -6.08 3.93
N ALA A 27 -3.99 -7.17 4.43
CA ALA A 27 -4.16 -8.50 3.86
C ALA A 27 -5.64 -8.94 3.86
N THR A 28 -6.34 -8.69 4.96
CA THR A 28 -7.78 -8.98 5.07
C THR A 28 -8.58 -8.17 4.04
N ARG A 29 -8.29 -6.86 3.94
CA ARG A 29 -9.00 -5.98 3.00
C ARG A 29 -8.76 -6.37 1.55
N MET A 30 -7.52 -6.78 1.21
CA MET A 30 -7.19 -7.28 -0.11
C MET A 30 -7.96 -8.56 -0.45
N LEU A 31 -8.12 -9.49 0.50
CA LEU A 31 -8.92 -10.71 0.30
C LEU A 31 -10.40 -10.41 0.09
N ASP A 32 -10.97 -9.49 0.88
CA ASP A 32 -12.36 -9.05 0.71
C ASP A 32 -12.59 -8.47 -0.69
N LEU A 33 -11.70 -7.58 -1.13
CA LEU A 33 -11.77 -6.99 -2.46
C LEU A 33 -11.57 -8.04 -3.55
N ALA A 34 -10.59 -8.92 -3.43
CA ALA A 34 -10.34 -9.99 -4.40
C ALA A 34 -11.55 -10.92 -4.59
N ALA A 35 -12.34 -11.16 -3.55
CA ALA A 35 -13.56 -11.96 -3.62
C ALA A 35 -14.65 -11.30 -4.50
N GLU A 36 -14.63 -9.98 -4.67
CA GLU A 36 -15.58 -9.24 -5.50
C GLU A 36 -15.32 -9.46 -7.00
N TYR A 37 -14.07 -9.73 -7.41
CA TYR A 37 -13.67 -9.91 -8.82
C TYR A 37 -13.72 -11.40 -9.24
N PRO A 38 -14.47 -11.78 -10.29
CA PRO A 38 -14.56 -13.17 -10.77
C PRO A 38 -13.19 -13.82 -11.03
N GLU A 39 -12.25 -13.04 -11.57
CA GLU A 39 -10.87 -13.41 -11.91
C GLU A 39 -10.05 -13.87 -10.70
N TYR A 40 -10.30 -13.25 -9.54
CA TYR A 40 -9.52 -13.48 -8.32
C TYR A 40 -10.23 -14.34 -7.29
N ARG A 41 -11.58 -14.35 -7.30
CA ARG A 41 -12.43 -14.99 -6.31
C ARG A 41 -12.03 -16.44 -6.01
N GLY A 42 -11.76 -17.23 -7.06
CA GLY A 42 -11.40 -18.63 -6.92
C GLY A 42 -10.08 -18.87 -6.18
N ASN A 43 -9.09 -18.00 -6.39
CA ASN A 43 -7.80 -18.08 -5.70
C ASN A 43 -7.87 -17.45 -4.30
N ALA A 44 -8.55 -16.31 -4.16
CA ALA A 44 -8.77 -15.65 -2.87
C ALA A 44 -9.40 -16.60 -1.83
N ALA A 45 -10.38 -17.41 -2.24
CA ALA A 45 -11.03 -18.40 -1.38
C ALA A 45 -10.10 -19.51 -0.85
N LYS A 46 -8.92 -19.71 -1.47
CA LYS A 46 -7.92 -20.70 -1.07
C LYS A 46 -6.84 -20.12 -0.15
N VAL A 47 -6.71 -18.79 -0.09
CA VAL A 47 -5.67 -18.12 0.70
C VAL A 47 -5.95 -18.30 2.19
N ARG A 48 -4.89 -18.51 2.95
CA ARG A 48 -4.93 -18.55 4.42
C ARG A 48 -3.89 -17.58 4.97
N LEU A 49 -4.29 -16.79 5.96
CA LEU A 49 -3.35 -15.96 6.71
C LEU A 49 -2.61 -16.86 7.70
N VAL A 50 -1.30 -16.99 7.51
CA VAL A 50 -0.42 -17.78 8.38
C VAL A 50 0.44 -16.82 9.18
N GLU A 51 0.41 -16.94 10.50
CA GLU A 51 1.31 -16.19 11.37
C GLU A 51 2.70 -16.84 11.35
N THR A 52 3.72 -16.01 11.26
CA THR A 52 5.12 -16.43 11.27
C THR A 52 5.96 -15.43 12.02
N THR A 53 7.14 -15.83 12.48
CA THR A 53 8.07 -14.91 13.09
C THR A 53 8.81 -14.09 12.03
N ALA A 54 9.23 -12.88 12.38
CA ALA A 54 10.05 -12.07 11.48
C ALA A 54 11.37 -12.77 11.14
N GLN A 55 11.92 -13.58 12.05
CA GLN A 55 13.13 -14.37 11.79
C GLN A 55 12.89 -15.46 10.75
N ASP A 56 11.75 -16.16 10.81
CA ASP A 56 11.45 -17.23 9.85
C ASP A 56 11.13 -16.68 8.46
N TYR A 57 10.56 -15.46 8.39
CA TYR A 57 10.21 -14.82 7.12
C TYR A 57 11.36 -14.01 6.50
N TYR A 58 12.03 -13.16 7.29
CA TYR A 58 13.06 -12.22 6.82
C TYR A 58 14.49 -12.60 7.23
N GLY A 59 14.69 -13.55 8.14
CA GLY A 59 16.00 -13.96 8.63
C GLY A 59 16.47 -13.25 9.91
N GLN A 60 17.60 -13.71 10.45
CA GLN A 60 18.21 -13.12 11.64
C GLN A 60 18.68 -11.68 11.38
N GLY A 61 18.50 -10.82 12.39
CA GLY A 61 18.90 -9.41 12.32
C GLY A 61 17.84 -8.48 11.72
N TYR A 62 16.71 -9.02 11.22
CA TYR A 62 15.62 -8.20 10.73
C TYR A 62 14.96 -7.40 11.86
N GLN A 63 14.75 -6.11 11.61
CA GLN A 63 14.01 -5.19 12.46
C GLN A 63 13.11 -4.33 11.58
N ASP A 64 11.89 -4.10 12.02
CA ASP A 64 10.96 -3.17 11.37
C ASP A 64 10.45 -2.14 12.37
N VAL A 65 9.86 -1.09 11.83
CA VAL A 65 9.19 -0.05 12.60
C VAL A 65 7.74 -0.44 12.84
N GLN A 66 7.23 -0.12 14.03
CA GLN A 66 5.84 -0.47 14.38
C GLN A 66 4.81 0.36 13.59
N GLN A 67 5.14 1.60 13.23
CA GLN A 67 4.20 2.49 12.57
C GLN A 67 4.92 3.50 11.67
N ARG A 68 4.35 3.77 10.50
CA ARG A 68 4.85 4.78 9.54
C ARG A 68 3.73 5.75 9.16
N VAL A 69 3.38 6.66 10.07
CA VAL A 69 2.44 7.77 9.75
C VAL A 69 3.24 9.00 9.31
N PRO A 70 3.13 9.42 8.04
CA PRO A 70 3.89 10.57 7.54
C PRO A 70 3.31 11.88 8.09
N ARG A 71 4.17 12.74 8.65
CA ARG A 71 3.83 14.15 8.88
C ARG A 71 3.88 14.89 7.54
N ILE A 72 2.74 15.35 7.05
CA ILE A 72 2.61 16.00 5.72
C ILE A 72 2.28 17.50 5.79
N ALA A 73 2.41 18.14 6.95
CA ALA A 73 2.00 19.53 7.13
C ALA A 73 2.73 20.50 6.19
N ASN A 74 4.06 20.37 6.04
CA ASN A 74 4.84 21.19 5.12
C ASN A 74 4.54 20.85 3.66
N THR A 75 4.41 19.57 3.32
CA THR A 75 3.99 19.15 1.97
C THR A 75 2.66 19.80 1.56
N CYS A 76 1.69 19.87 2.48
CA CYS A 76 0.41 20.50 2.22
C CYS A 76 0.46 22.02 2.11
N ALA A 77 1.28 22.67 2.93
CA ALA A 77 1.39 24.13 2.95
C ALA A 77 2.18 24.65 1.74
N ASP A 78 3.32 24.02 1.46
CA ASP A 78 4.30 24.56 0.49
C ASP A 78 3.94 24.19 -0.95
N LEU A 79 3.32 23.02 -1.16
CA LEU A 79 3.01 22.48 -2.48
C LEU A 79 1.53 22.51 -2.86
N ASP A 80 0.67 23.03 -1.97
CA ASP A 80 -0.80 22.96 -2.10
C ASP A 80 -1.30 21.53 -2.43
N TRP A 81 -0.59 20.52 -1.92
CA TRP A 81 -0.87 19.11 -2.20
C TRP A 81 -1.57 18.44 -1.02
N ARG A 82 -2.58 17.62 -1.29
CA ARG A 82 -3.20 16.76 -0.28
C ARG A 82 -3.57 15.41 -0.88
N PRO A 83 -3.36 14.29 -0.15
CA PRO A 83 -3.78 12.97 -0.62
C PRO A 83 -5.31 12.90 -0.66
N LYS A 84 -5.86 12.41 -1.77
CA LYS A 84 -7.32 12.32 -1.99
C LYS A 84 -7.82 10.88 -2.09
N VAL A 85 -6.94 9.94 -2.44
CA VAL A 85 -7.30 8.54 -2.69
C VAL A 85 -7.25 7.77 -1.36
N THR A 86 -8.37 7.16 -0.99
CA THR A 86 -8.50 6.27 0.17
C THR A 86 -7.80 4.94 -0.07
N MET A 87 -7.55 4.16 0.98
CA MET A 87 -6.93 2.83 0.83
C MET A 87 -7.78 1.93 -0.08
N ASP A 88 -9.09 1.91 0.13
CA ASP A 88 -10.01 1.10 -0.67
C ASP A 88 -10.00 1.48 -2.16
N GLU A 89 -10.06 2.78 -2.47
CA GLU A 89 -9.98 3.24 -3.86
C GLU A 89 -8.62 2.90 -4.49
N ALA A 90 -7.52 3.02 -3.73
CA ALA A 90 -6.20 2.66 -4.21
C ALA A 90 -6.11 1.16 -4.53
N LEU A 91 -6.56 0.30 -3.61
CA LEU A 91 -6.56 -1.14 -3.78
C LEU A 91 -7.45 -1.57 -4.94
N ARG A 92 -8.67 -1.03 -5.07
CA ARG A 92 -9.58 -1.33 -6.20
C ARG A 92 -8.94 -0.99 -7.54
N LYS A 93 -8.29 0.18 -7.65
CA LYS A 93 -7.56 0.57 -8.87
C LYS A 93 -6.43 -0.39 -9.20
N ILE A 94 -5.72 -0.89 -8.19
CA ILE A 94 -4.67 -1.90 -8.39
C ILE A 94 -5.29 -3.21 -8.88
N PHE A 95 -6.31 -3.74 -8.21
CA PHE A 95 -7.01 -4.95 -8.66
C PHE A 95 -7.55 -4.81 -10.09
N GLU A 96 -8.14 -3.67 -10.44
CA GLU A 96 -8.62 -3.39 -11.79
C GLU A 96 -7.50 -3.37 -12.84
N ALA A 97 -6.35 -2.77 -12.51
CA ALA A 97 -5.21 -2.70 -13.42
C ALA A 97 -4.64 -4.09 -13.73
N TYR A 98 -4.61 -5.00 -12.75
CA TYR A 98 -4.05 -6.35 -12.92
C TYR A 98 -5.06 -7.40 -13.39
N ARG A 99 -6.36 -7.08 -13.49
CA ARG A 99 -7.42 -8.07 -13.76
C ARG A 99 -7.30 -8.74 -15.13
N THR A 100 -6.70 -8.05 -16.11
CA THR A 100 -6.47 -8.58 -17.46
C THR A 100 -5.08 -9.22 -17.61
N HIS A 101 -4.26 -9.13 -16.56
CA HIS A 101 -2.87 -9.57 -16.50
C HIS A 101 -2.69 -10.65 -15.43
N ILE A 102 -3.67 -11.54 -15.24
CA ILE A 102 -3.64 -12.57 -14.18
C ILE A 102 -2.40 -13.48 -14.32
N ILE A 103 -1.87 -13.63 -15.54
CA ILE A 103 -0.58 -14.31 -15.80
C ILE A 103 0.56 -13.46 -15.21
N ASP A 104 0.67 -12.18 -15.57
CA ASP A 104 1.72 -11.27 -15.07
C ASP A 104 1.62 -10.95 -13.55
N ALA A 105 0.44 -11.11 -12.94
CA ALA A 105 0.26 -10.94 -11.50
C ALA A 105 0.87 -12.10 -10.69
N GLY A 106 0.95 -13.30 -11.28
CA GLY A 106 1.72 -14.41 -10.73
C GLY A 106 3.22 -14.14 -10.72
N ASP A 107 3.72 -13.43 -11.74
CA ASP A 107 5.14 -13.08 -11.91
C ASP A 107 5.62 -11.96 -10.97
N LEU A 108 4.73 -11.29 -10.23
CA LEU A 108 5.12 -10.30 -9.20
C LEU A 108 5.74 -10.94 -7.94
N VAL A 109 5.64 -12.26 -7.82
CA VAL A 109 6.03 -13.03 -6.64
C VAL A 109 7.30 -13.87 -6.87
N ASP A 110 7.79 -13.92 -8.12
CA ASP A 110 9.05 -14.56 -8.54
C ASP A 110 10.20 -13.54 -8.67
#